data_AF-A0A8H5C0P7-F1
#
_entry.id   AF-A0A8H5C0P7-F1
#
_cell.length_a   1.000
_cell.length_b   1.000
_cell.length_c   1.000
_cell.angle_alpha   90.00
_cell.angle_beta   90.00
_cell.angle_gamma   90.00
#
_symmetry.space_group_name_H-M   'P 1'
#
loop_
_entity.id
_entity.type
_entity.pdbx_description
1 polymer ?
#
loop_
_entity_poly.entity_id
_entity_poly.type
_entity_poly.pdbx_seq_one_letter_code
_entity_poly.pdbx_strand_id
1 'polypeptide(L)'
;MTVHPKLWALLKRWIHILDHTEFYAMWEQIKAKSPASFLQYMEMNWMHETELWSAIFRTERSIFQNSDTNMLVEAWHHLLKGKFMQGKRNCRMDHLIYTLVRQAMPHFIQRHFTQEHGFAGGDLEVQECLHIEELAEKITADDIEQSDDEENIFHIQSQTQKDLCYTVDLNAYDCDCLSFPKILMCKHLSHLVEPTS
;
A
#
# COMPACT_ATOMS: atom_id res chain seq x y z
N MET A 1 -4.23 18.43 -23.56
CA MET A 1 -4.99 19.48 -22.83
C MET A 1 -6.32 18.88 -22.41
N THR A 2 -6.65 18.87 -21.12
CA THR A 2 -7.90 18.29 -20.63
C THR A 2 -9.05 19.27 -20.90
N VAL A 3 -10.09 18.79 -21.59
CA VAL A 3 -11.26 19.58 -22.01
C VAL A 3 -12.09 20.09 -20.81
N HIS A 4 -11.93 19.47 -19.63
CA HIS A 4 -12.63 19.84 -18.40
C HIS A 4 -11.68 19.88 -17.18
N PRO A 5 -10.83 20.92 -17.05
CA PRO A 5 -9.80 20.98 -15.99
C PRO A 5 -10.39 21.06 -14.58
N LYS A 6 -11.56 21.71 -14.43
CA LYS A 6 -12.26 21.81 -13.13
C LYS A 6 -12.83 20.47 -12.66
N LEU A 7 -13.42 19.69 -13.58
CA LEU A 7 -13.93 18.36 -13.27
C LEU A 7 -12.78 17.41 -12.90
N TRP A 8 -11.67 17.49 -13.63
CA TRP A 8 -10.48 16.69 -13.34
C TRP A 8 -9.90 16.97 -11.94
N ALA A 9 -9.86 18.24 -11.51
CA ALA A 9 -9.43 18.59 -10.16
C ALA A 9 -10.35 18.01 -9.08
N LEU A 10 -11.66 18.01 -9.31
CA LEU A 10 -12.63 17.39 -8.40
C LEU A 10 -12.45 15.87 -8.32
N LEU A 11 -12.31 15.20 -9.46
CA LEU A 11 -12.08 13.75 -9.51
C LEU A 11 -10.79 13.35 -8.77
N LYS A 12 -9.70 14.10 -8.98
CA LYS A 12 -8.45 13.86 -8.26
C LYS A 12 -8.61 14.00 -6.76
N ARG A 13 -9.29 15.06 -6.31
CA ARG A 13 -9.52 15.27 -4.87
C ARG A 13 -10.39 14.15 -4.30
N TRP A 14 -11.43 13.75 -5.02
CA TRP A 14 -12.39 12.75 -4.59
C TRP A 14 -11.76 11.40 -4.24
N ILE A 15 -10.77 10.96 -5.03
CA ILE A 15 -10.03 9.72 -4.82
C ILE A 15 -9.28 9.70 -3.47
N HIS A 16 -8.84 10.86 -2.99
CA HIS A 16 -8.03 11.00 -1.78
C HIS A 16 -8.82 11.39 -0.53
N ILE A 17 -10.15 11.44 -0.60
CA ILE A 17 -10.99 11.75 0.56
C ILE A 17 -10.93 10.58 1.56
N LEU A 18 -10.83 10.94 2.84
CA LEU A 18 -10.82 10.00 3.96
C LEU A 18 -12.11 10.02 4.80
N ASP A 19 -13.04 10.95 4.51
CA ASP A 19 -14.32 11.08 5.20
C ASP A 19 -15.52 10.64 4.33
N HIS A 20 -16.39 9.79 4.87
CA HIS A 20 -17.48 9.17 4.10
C HIS A 20 -18.49 10.23 3.66
N THR A 21 -18.78 11.20 4.52
CA THR A 21 -19.74 12.27 4.24
C THR A 21 -19.21 13.19 3.15
N GLU A 22 -17.94 13.59 3.24
CA GLU A 22 -17.26 14.40 2.23
C GLU A 22 -17.18 13.65 0.89
N PHE A 23 -16.97 12.33 0.91
CA PHE A 23 -16.87 11.51 -0.31
C PHE A 23 -18.17 11.54 -1.12
N TYR A 24 -19.31 11.30 -0.48
CA TYR A 24 -20.61 11.35 -1.17
C TYR A 24 -21.01 12.79 -1.53
N ALA A 25 -20.72 13.77 -0.68
CA ALA A 25 -20.96 15.17 -0.99
C ALA A 25 -20.16 15.64 -2.23
N MET A 26 -18.93 15.16 -2.39
CA MET A 26 -18.12 15.45 -3.57
C MET A 26 -18.65 14.74 -4.82
N TRP A 27 -19.16 13.52 -4.68
CA TRP A 27 -19.80 12.81 -5.78
C TRP A 27 -21.02 13.57 -6.33
N GLU A 28 -21.87 14.16 -5.47
CA GLU A 28 -22.98 15.01 -5.92
C GLU A 28 -22.50 16.23 -6.74
N GLN A 29 -21.41 16.87 -6.31
CA GLN A 29 -20.81 17.99 -7.04
C GLN A 29 -20.24 17.57 -8.40
N ILE A 30 -19.68 16.37 -8.49
CA ILE A 30 -19.18 15.78 -9.73
C ILE A 30 -20.35 15.47 -10.67
N LYS A 31 -21.44 14.87 -10.16
CA LYS A 31 -22.66 14.60 -10.93
C LYS A 31 -23.22 15.86 -11.58
N ALA A 32 -23.30 16.96 -10.84
CA ALA A 32 -23.81 18.23 -11.36
C ALA A 32 -22.98 18.83 -12.52
N LYS A 33 -21.71 18.43 -12.68
CA LYS A 33 -20.77 19.01 -13.65
C LYS A 33 -20.38 18.05 -14.77
N SER A 34 -20.85 16.80 -14.71
CA SER A 34 -20.41 15.74 -15.61
C SER A 34 -21.45 15.43 -16.68
N PRO A 35 -21.02 15.04 -17.90
CA PRO A 35 -21.92 14.50 -18.90
C PRO A 35 -22.58 13.19 -18.44
N ALA A 36 -23.81 12.93 -18.88
CA ALA A 36 -24.55 11.72 -18.53
C ALA A 36 -23.80 10.42 -18.91
N SER A 37 -23.08 10.42 -20.02
CA SER A 37 -22.26 9.28 -20.45
C SER A 37 -21.13 8.95 -19.48
N PHE A 38 -20.53 9.96 -18.84
CA PHE A 38 -19.51 9.75 -17.82
C PHE A 38 -20.12 9.16 -16.54
N LEU A 39 -21.30 9.65 -16.13
CA LEU A 39 -21.99 9.14 -14.94
C LEU A 39 -22.38 7.69 -15.09
N GLN A 40 -22.98 7.33 -16.23
CA GLN A 40 -23.31 5.94 -16.53
C GLN A 40 -22.08 5.03 -16.50
N TYR A 41 -20.95 5.49 -17.08
CA TYR A 41 -19.71 4.75 -17.03
C TYR A 41 -19.20 4.53 -15.60
N MET A 42 -19.19 5.58 -14.78
CA MET A 42 -18.75 5.51 -13.39
C MET A 42 -19.64 4.58 -12.56
N GLU A 43 -20.96 4.73 -12.66
CA GLU A 43 -21.93 3.91 -11.93
C GLU A 43 -21.80 2.43 -12.29
N MET A 44 -21.68 2.11 -13.57
CA MET A 44 -21.59 0.72 -14.03
C MET A 44 -20.26 0.03 -13.70
N ASN A 45 -19.14 0.76 -13.69
CA ASN A 45 -17.81 0.13 -13.66
C ASN A 45 -17.03 0.38 -12.36
N TRP A 46 -17.29 1.47 -11.64
CA TRP A 46 -16.39 1.94 -10.58
C TRP A 46 -17.09 2.18 -9.25
N MET A 47 -18.38 2.58 -9.25
CA MET A 47 -19.11 2.87 -8.00
C MET A 47 -19.38 1.64 -7.14
N HIS A 48 -19.40 0.44 -7.74
CA HIS A 48 -19.53 -0.83 -7.01
C HIS A 48 -18.18 -1.34 -6.48
N GLU A 49 -17.07 -0.77 -6.94
CA GLU A 49 -15.70 -1.25 -6.69
C GLU A 49 -14.88 -0.17 -5.95
N THR A 50 -15.53 0.58 -5.04
CA THR A 50 -14.90 1.74 -4.38
C THR A 50 -13.69 1.36 -3.51
N GLU A 51 -13.66 0.14 -2.98
CA GLU A 51 -12.52 -0.47 -2.28
C GLU A 51 -11.27 -0.61 -3.17
N LEU A 52 -11.43 -0.57 -4.50
CA LEU A 52 -10.31 -0.67 -5.44
C LEU A 52 -9.54 0.62 -5.63
N TRP A 53 -10.19 1.77 -5.46
CA TRP A 53 -9.64 3.05 -5.90
C TRP A 53 -9.83 4.20 -4.92
N SER A 54 -10.82 4.17 -4.04
CA SER A 54 -11.09 5.25 -3.09
C SER A 54 -10.28 5.10 -1.82
N ALA A 55 -9.60 6.16 -1.37
CA ALA A 55 -8.76 6.11 -0.19
C ALA A 55 -9.51 5.73 1.09
N ILE A 56 -10.78 6.11 1.22
CA ILE A 56 -11.58 5.80 2.40
C ILE A 56 -11.98 4.33 2.53
N PHE A 57 -12.21 3.65 1.41
CA PHE A 57 -12.63 2.24 1.39
C PHE A 57 -11.42 1.30 1.23
N ARG A 58 -10.23 1.84 0.97
CA ARG A 58 -8.98 1.08 0.74
C ARG A 58 -8.19 0.94 2.05
N THR A 59 -8.76 0.25 3.03
CA THR A 59 -8.22 0.17 4.42
C THR A 59 -7.41 -1.11 4.70
N GLU A 60 -7.70 -2.22 4.03
CA GLU A 60 -7.10 -3.54 4.32
C GLU A 60 -6.17 -4.01 3.19
N ARG A 61 -5.04 -3.31 2.98
CA ARG A 61 -4.12 -3.63 1.91
C ARG A 61 -2.67 -3.71 2.36
N SER A 62 -1.97 -4.70 1.81
CA SER A 62 -0.53 -4.83 2.00
C SER A 62 0.24 -3.66 1.38
N ILE A 63 1.50 -3.45 1.77
CA ILE A 63 2.35 -2.40 1.22
C ILE A 63 2.42 -2.45 -0.32
N PHE A 64 2.45 -3.65 -0.90
CA PHE A 64 2.44 -3.86 -2.35
C PHE A 64 1.11 -3.48 -2.99
N GLN A 65 0.00 -3.71 -2.29
CA GLN A 65 -1.34 -3.38 -2.74
C GLN A 65 -1.69 -1.90 -2.51
N ASN A 66 -0.94 -1.18 -1.67
CA ASN A 66 -1.04 0.27 -1.46
C ASN A 66 -0.31 1.08 -2.53
N SER A 67 0.66 0.48 -3.21
CA SER A 67 1.25 1.10 -4.40
C SER A 67 0.18 1.25 -5.47
N ASP A 68 0.05 2.46 -6.04
CA ASP A 68 -0.87 2.66 -7.16
C ASP A 68 -0.40 1.79 -8.33
N THR A 69 -1.26 0.84 -8.71
CA THR A 69 -0.96 -0.19 -9.72
C THR A 69 -0.43 0.42 -11.01
N ASN A 70 -0.91 1.62 -11.37
CA ASN A 70 -0.44 2.34 -12.53
C ASN A 70 1.05 2.71 -12.43
N MET A 71 1.57 3.08 -11.25
CA MET A 71 3.00 3.38 -11.08
C MET A 71 3.89 2.14 -11.25
N LEU A 72 3.51 1.00 -10.65
CA LEU A 72 4.27 -0.24 -10.77
C LEU A 72 4.24 -0.77 -12.21
N VAL A 73 3.08 -0.70 -12.86
CA VAL A 73 2.90 -1.09 -14.26
C VAL A 73 3.69 -0.16 -15.18
N GLU A 74 3.67 1.16 -14.97
CA GLU A 74 4.45 2.13 -15.74
C GLU A 74 5.96 1.92 -15.54
N ALA A 75 6.42 1.77 -14.30
CA ALA A 75 7.82 1.47 -13.99
C ALA A 75 8.28 0.17 -14.65
N TRP A 76 7.43 -0.87 -14.61
CA TRP A 76 7.67 -2.12 -15.32
C TRP A 76 7.75 -1.91 -16.83
N HIS A 77 6.82 -1.16 -17.43
CA HIS A 77 6.85 -0.85 -18.86
C HIS A 77 8.10 -0.06 -19.26
N HIS A 78 8.56 0.87 -18.41
CA HIS A 78 9.80 1.61 -18.63
C HIS A 78 11.01 0.68 -18.59
N LEU A 79 11.10 -0.20 -17.60
CA LEU A 79 12.17 -1.20 -17.49
C LEU A 79 12.14 -2.17 -18.68
N LEU A 80 10.96 -2.67 -19.04
CA LEU A 80 10.75 -3.57 -20.17
C LEU A 80 11.22 -2.94 -21.48
N LYS A 81 10.74 -1.72 -21.77
CA LYS A 81 11.10 -1.00 -22.98
C LYS A 81 12.59 -0.65 -23.00
N GLY A 82 13.13 -0.14 -21.91
CA GLY A 82 14.51 0.35 -21.83
C GLY A 82 15.53 -0.79 -21.79
N LYS A 83 15.43 -1.65 -20.78
CA LYS A 83 16.45 -2.67 -20.47
C LYS A 83 16.34 -3.91 -21.34
N PHE A 84 15.12 -4.42 -21.55
CA PHE A 84 14.92 -5.71 -22.21
C PHE A 84 14.61 -5.58 -23.70
N MET A 85 13.87 -4.55 -24.11
CA MET A 85 13.52 -4.32 -25.53
C MET A 85 14.40 -3.28 -26.23
N GLN A 86 15.38 -2.67 -25.53
CA GLN A 86 16.34 -1.71 -26.09
C GLN A 86 15.68 -0.55 -26.85
N GLY A 87 14.51 -0.09 -26.38
CA GLY A 87 13.75 1.01 -26.99
C GLY A 87 12.95 0.65 -28.24
N LYS A 88 12.95 -0.62 -28.69
CA LYS A 88 12.17 -1.04 -29.86
C LYS A 88 10.67 -0.98 -29.58
N ARG A 89 9.93 -0.28 -30.45
CA ARG A 89 8.46 -0.26 -30.47
C ARG A 89 7.95 -1.37 -31.39
N ASN A 90 6.76 -1.92 -31.09
CA ASN A 90 6.06 -2.93 -31.89
C ASN A 90 6.82 -4.25 -32.10
N CYS A 91 7.22 -4.92 -31.02
CA CYS A 91 7.69 -6.30 -31.11
C CYS A 91 6.52 -7.26 -31.27
N ARG A 92 6.68 -8.25 -32.15
CA ARG A 92 5.76 -9.39 -32.25
C ARG A 92 5.59 -10.05 -30.88
N MET A 93 4.38 -10.56 -30.62
CA MET A 93 4.04 -11.22 -29.36
C MET A 93 5.03 -12.34 -29.01
N ASP A 94 5.45 -13.17 -29.98
CA ASP A 94 6.42 -14.25 -29.75
C ASP A 94 7.76 -13.74 -29.21
N HIS A 95 8.23 -12.61 -29.73
CA HIS A 95 9.48 -12.00 -29.29
C HIS A 95 9.34 -11.39 -27.89
N LEU A 96 8.18 -10.83 -27.57
CA LEU A 96 7.86 -10.35 -26.24
C LEU A 96 7.85 -11.52 -25.24
N ILE A 97 7.15 -12.61 -25.55
CA ILE A 97 7.11 -13.83 -24.71
C ILE A 97 8.52 -14.37 -24.50
N TYR A 98 9.31 -14.50 -25.58
CA TYR A 98 10.71 -14.92 -25.48
C TYR A 98 11.52 -14.01 -24.54
N THR A 99 11.37 -12.70 -24.67
CA THR A 99 12.10 -11.72 -23.84
C THR A 99 11.69 -11.82 -22.37
N LEU A 100 10.40 -11.94 -22.09
CA LEU A 100 9.88 -12.11 -20.73
C LEU A 100 10.46 -13.37 -20.07
N VAL A 101 10.39 -14.51 -20.76
CA VAL A 101 10.78 -15.80 -20.19
C VAL A 101 12.29 -15.99 -20.13
N ARG A 102 13.02 -15.60 -21.18
CA ARG A 102 14.46 -15.90 -21.31
C ARG A 102 15.37 -14.80 -20.79
N GLN A 103 14.88 -13.58 -20.63
CA GLN A 103 15.72 -12.45 -20.19
C GLN A 103 15.19 -11.84 -18.90
N ALA A 104 13.90 -11.48 -18.84
CA ALA A 104 13.35 -10.78 -17.68
C ALA A 104 13.27 -11.68 -16.45
N MET A 105 12.71 -12.89 -16.57
CA MET A 105 12.61 -13.83 -15.43
C MET A 105 13.98 -14.16 -14.81
N PRO A 106 15.01 -14.59 -15.56
CA PRO A 106 16.33 -14.85 -14.98
C PRO A 106 16.95 -13.63 -14.31
N HIS A 107 16.75 -12.43 -14.89
CA HIS A 107 17.22 -11.19 -14.28
C HIS A 107 16.59 -10.95 -12.90
N PHE A 108 15.28 -11.16 -12.75
CA PHE A 108 14.62 -10.98 -11.45
C PHE A 108 14.95 -12.08 -10.45
N ILE A 109 15.11 -13.33 -10.91
CA ILE A 109 15.58 -14.43 -10.05
C ILE A 109 16.98 -14.11 -9.50
N GLN A 110 17.89 -13.67 -10.38
CA GLN A 110 19.23 -13.29 -9.96
C GLN A 110 19.21 -12.08 -9.02
N ARG A 111 18.36 -11.08 -9.30
CA ARG A 111 18.19 -9.92 -8.43
C ARG A 111 17.67 -10.34 -7.05
N HIS A 112 16.64 -11.18 -6.98
CA HIS A 112 16.10 -11.70 -5.73
C HIS A 112 17.18 -12.42 -4.92
N PHE A 113 17.92 -13.32 -5.58
CA PHE A 113 19.04 -14.02 -4.95
C PHE A 113 20.09 -13.04 -4.40
N THR A 114 20.44 -11.98 -5.14
CA THR A 114 21.37 -10.96 -4.62
C THR A 114 20.79 -10.14 -3.47
N GLN A 115 19.47 -9.95 -3.41
CA GLN A 115 18.80 -9.25 -2.30
C GLN A 115 18.80 -10.11 -1.04
N GLU A 116 18.50 -11.41 -1.14
CA GLU A 116 18.57 -12.36 -0.02
C GLU A 116 19.97 -12.44 0.61
N HIS A 117 21.01 -12.24 -0.20
CA HIS A 117 22.40 -12.26 0.25
C HIS A 117 22.95 -10.85 0.59
N GLY A 118 22.09 -9.82 0.62
CA GLY A 118 22.46 -8.45 1.00
C GLY A 118 23.33 -7.69 -0.01
N PHE A 119 23.54 -8.22 -1.22
CA PHE A 119 24.32 -7.57 -2.28
C PHE A 119 23.51 -6.55 -3.09
N ALA A 120 22.20 -6.55 -2.94
CA ALA A 120 21.28 -5.55 -3.47
C ALA A 120 20.34 -5.12 -2.33
N GLY A 121 20.01 -3.82 -2.26
CA GLY A 121 19.13 -3.30 -1.22
C GLY A 121 17.83 -4.09 -1.09
N GLY A 122 17.31 -4.18 0.13
CA GLY A 122 16.09 -4.91 0.47
C GLY A 122 14.91 -4.49 -0.40
N ASP A 123 13.93 -5.38 -0.55
CA ASP A 123 12.66 -5.00 -1.16
C ASP A 123 11.88 -4.04 -0.25
N LEU A 124 10.72 -3.57 -0.71
CA LEU A 124 9.90 -2.62 0.04
C LEU A 124 9.45 -3.18 1.40
N GLU A 125 9.21 -4.48 1.49
CA GLU A 125 8.80 -5.14 2.73
C GLU A 125 9.96 -5.20 3.72
N VAL A 126 11.15 -5.62 3.28
CA VAL A 126 12.37 -5.63 4.12
C VAL A 126 12.73 -4.22 4.59
N GLN A 127 12.61 -3.21 3.71
CA GLN A 127 12.85 -1.82 4.10
C GLN A 127 11.84 -1.32 5.13
N GLU A 128 10.56 -1.68 4.99
CA GLU A 128 9.53 -1.33 5.95
C GLU A 128 9.71 -2.07 7.28
N CYS A 129 10.11 -3.34 7.26
CA CYS A 129 10.46 -4.12 8.47
C CYS A 129 11.57 -3.45 9.26
N LEU A 130 12.69 -3.10 8.60
CA LEU A 130 13.81 -2.40 9.24
C LEU A 130 13.36 -1.05 9.81
N HIS A 131 12.50 -0.31 9.08
CA HIS A 131 11.94 0.94 9.58
C HIS A 131 11.02 0.73 10.80
N ILE A 132 10.23 -0.34 10.81
CA ILE A 132 9.37 -0.73 11.93
C ILE A 132 10.20 -1.07 13.16
N GLU A 133 11.30 -1.80 13.00
CA GLU A 133 12.25 -2.12 14.08
C GLU A 133 12.85 -0.83 14.67
N GLU A 134 13.32 0.10 13.84
CA GLU A 134 13.81 1.41 14.29
C GLU A 134 12.74 2.24 15.03
N LEU A 135 11.46 2.06 14.69
CA LEU A 135 10.35 2.71 15.39
C LEU A 135 9.98 1.99 16.69
N ALA A 136 10.14 0.67 16.74
CA ALA A 136 9.90 -0.15 17.92
C ALA A 136 10.88 0.21 19.04
N GLU A 137 12.14 0.48 18.73
CA GLU A 137 13.16 0.92 19.70
C GLU A 137 12.81 2.24 20.41
N LYS A 138 11.91 3.05 19.82
CA LYS A 138 11.49 4.34 20.39
C LYS A 138 10.34 4.22 21.40
N ILE A 139 9.72 3.05 21.49
CA ILE A 139 8.66 2.79 22.48
C ILE A 139 9.35 2.62 23.83
N THR A 140 8.88 3.37 24.84
CA THR A 140 9.43 3.26 26.19
C THR A 140 8.59 2.29 27.01
N ALA A 141 9.20 1.66 28.01
CA ALA A 141 8.48 0.75 28.91
C ALA A 141 7.33 1.45 29.67
N ASP A 142 7.43 2.77 29.85
CA ASP A 142 6.39 3.59 30.48
C ASP A 142 5.13 3.75 29.61
N ASP A 143 5.25 3.50 28.29
CA ASP A 143 4.14 3.59 27.34
C ASP A 143 3.36 2.26 27.20
N ILE A 144 3.73 1.23 27.98
CA ILE A 144 3.20 -0.13 27.88
C ILE A 144 2.47 -0.50 29.17
N GLU A 145 1.19 -0.82 29.04
CA GLU A 145 0.36 -1.32 30.12
C GLU A 145 -0.13 -2.73 29.77
N GLN A 146 0.14 -3.70 30.62
CA GLN A 146 -0.40 -5.05 30.47
C GLN A 146 -1.87 -5.06 30.95
N SER A 147 -2.74 -5.78 30.24
CA SER A 147 -4.13 -5.94 30.67
C SER A 147 -4.20 -6.74 31.98
N ASP A 148 -5.04 -6.28 32.92
CA ASP A 148 -5.30 -6.98 34.18
C ASP A 148 -6.07 -8.29 33.97
N ASP A 149 -6.83 -8.40 32.87
CA ASP A 149 -7.75 -9.50 32.60
C ASP A 149 -7.13 -10.63 31.74
N GLU A 150 -6.12 -10.31 30.93
CA GLU A 150 -5.51 -11.24 29.97
C GLU A 150 -3.98 -11.10 29.90
N GLU A 151 -3.25 -12.16 30.26
CA GLU A 151 -1.78 -12.14 30.40
C GLU A 151 -1.02 -11.77 29.10
N ASN A 152 -1.61 -11.98 27.93
CA ASN A 152 -0.97 -11.77 26.63
C ASN A 152 -1.55 -10.59 25.83
N ILE A 153 -2.37 -9.74 26.48
CA ILE A 153 -2.88 -8.51 25.90
C ILE A 153 -2.15 -7.30 26.50
N PHE A 154 -1.64 -6.44 25.61
CA PHE A 154 -0.93 -5.22 25.97
C PHE A 154 -1.58 -4.01 25.33
N HIS A 155 -1.65 -2.92 26.10
CA HIS A 155 -2.06 -1.61 25.63
C HIS A 155 -0.83 -0.72 25.49
N ILE A 156 -0.60 -0.20 24.29
CA ILE A 156 0.53 0.68 23.99
C ILE A 156 0.01 2.08 23.66
N GLN A 157 0.50 3.08 24.39
CA GLN A 157 0.17 4.48 24.16
C GLN A 157 0.72 4.99 22.83
N SER A 158 -0.09 5.72 22.07
CA SER A 158 0.39 6.36 20.84
C SER A 158 1.36 7.50 21.14
N GLN A 159 2.58 7.41 20.58
CA GLN A 159 3.62 8.44 20.66
C GLN A 159 3.20 9.81 20.07
N THR A 160 2.20 9.81 19.17
CA THR A 160 1.73 11.02 18.49
C THR A 160 0.42 11.57 19.04
N GLN A 161 -0.40 10.73 19.66
CA GLN A 161 -1.75 11.09 20.13
C GLN A 161 -1.98 10.55 21.54
N LYS A 162 -2.13 11.45 22.51
CA LYS A 162 -2.30 11.04 23.91
C LYS A 162 -3.62 10.36 24.22
N ASP A 163 -4.63 10.55 23.38
CA ASP A 163 -5.97 9.99 23.58
C ASP A 163 -6.15 8.61 22.89
N LEU A 164 -5.10 8.08 22.26
CA LEU A 164 -5.17 6.84 21.48
C LEU A 164 -4.21 5.79 22.05
N CYS A 165 -4.76 4.63 22.40
CA CYS A 165 -4.02 3.44 22.76
C CYS A 165 -4.28 2.33 21.73
N TYR A 166 -3.27 1.53 21.49
CA TYR A 166 -3.34 0.37 20.61
C TYR A 166 -3.34 -0.91 21.43
N THR A 167 -4.16 -1.88 21.04
CA THR A 167 -4.22 -3.20 21.66
C THR A 167 -3.39 -4.17 20.85
N VAL A 168 -2.49 -4.88 21.53
CA VAL A 168 -1.67 -5.95 20.96
C VAL A 168 -2.05 -7.25 21.63
N ASP A 169 -2.41 -8.26 20.83
CA ASP A 169 -2.68 -9.61 21.29
C ASP A 169 -1.55 -10.53 20.81
N LEU A 170 -0.71 -10.99 21.74
CA LEU A 170 0.40 -11.90 21.44
C LEU A 170 -0.07 -13.34 21.15
N ASN A 171 -1.26 -13.75 21.59
CA ASN A 171 -1.81 -15.07 21.28
C ASN A 171 -2.33 -15.13 19.83
N ALA A 172 -3.06 -14.10 19.42
CA ALA A 172 -3.56 -13.97 18.05
C ALA A 172 -2.49 -13.47 17.06
N TYR A 173 -1.35 -12.97 17.57
CA TYR A 173 -0.31 -12.27 16.81
C TYR A 173 -0.94 -11.12 16.00
N ASP A 174 -1.71 -10.26 16.69
CA ASP A 174 -2.51 -9.21 16.08
C ASP A 174 -2.32 -7.86 16.78
N CYS A 175 -2.53 -6.77 16.04
CA CYS A 175 -2.53 -5.42 16.57
C CYS A 175 -3.53 -4.54 15.82
N ASP A 176 -4.33 -3.79 16.57
CA ASP A 176 -5.37 -2.89 16.03
C ASP A 176 -4.83 -1.62 15.33
N CYS A 177 -3.50 -1.45 15.26
CA CYS A 177 -2.91 -0.28 14.63
C CYS A 177 -2.98 -0.37 13.09
N LEU A 178 -3.15 0.79 12.44
CA LEU A 178 -3.24 0.90 10.97
C LEU A 178 -1.99 0.41 10.20
N SER A 179 -0.88 0.18 10.90
CA SER A 179 0.36 -0.29 10.26
C SER A 179 0.43 -1.81 10.19
N PHE A 180 -0.21 -2.52 11.13
CA PHE A 180 -0.17 -3.98 11.22
C PHE A 180 -0.64 -4.70 9.95
N PRO A 181 -1.81 -4.40 9.35
CA PRO A 181 -2.28 -5.15 8.18
C PRO A 181 -1.44 -4.93 6.91
N LYS A 182 -0.49 -3.99 6.90
CA LYS A 182 0.32 -3.68 5.71
C LYS A 182 1.36 -4.75 5.40
N ILE A 183 1.97 -5.34 6.42
CA ILE A 183 2.96 -6.41 6.30
C ILE A 183 2.81 -7.48 7.40
N LEU A 184 1.68 -7.50 8.10
CA LEU A 184 1.43 -8.36 9.28
C LEU A 184 2.45 -8.17 10.40
N MET A 185 3.02 -6.96 10.48
CA MET A 185 3.97 -6.54 11.50
C MET A 185 3.83 -5.05 11.76
N CYS A 186 4.03 -4.64 13.00
CA CYS A 186 4.02 -3.24 13.41
C CYS A 186 5.02 -3.00 14.53
N LYS A 187 5.32 -1.73 14.81
CA LYS A 187 6.27 -1.36 15.86
C LYS A 187 5.86 -1.83 17.25
N HIS A 188 4.56 -1.94 17.53
CA HIS A 188 4.01 -2.40 18.81
C HIS A 188 4.30 -3.88 19.03
N LEU A 189 3.99 -4.71 18.01
CA LEU A 189 4.25 -6.14 18.04
C LEU A 189 5.76 -6.42 18.06
N SER A 190 6.54 -5.71 17.24
CA SER A 190 8.00 -5.85 17.17
C SER A 190 8.72 -5.44 18.45
N HIS A 191 8.15 -4.56 19.27
CA HIS A 191 8.72 -4.18 20.55
C HIS A 191 8.46 -5.25 21.63
N LEU A 192 7.29 -5.90 21.59
CA LEU A 192 6.88 -6.90 22.58
C LEU A 192 7.42 -8.30 22.29
N VAL A 193 7.65 -8.64 21.03
CA VAL A 193 8.25 -9.91 20.62
C VAL A 193 9.77 -9.74 20.61
N GLU A 194 10.48 -10.36 21.56
CA GLU A 194 11.94 -10.38 21.55
C GLU A 194 12.46 -10.95 20.23
N PRO A 195 13.55 -10.41 19.65
CA PRO A 195 14.15 -10.98 18.46
C PRO A 195 14.61 -12.41 18.80
N THR A 196 13.93 -13.41 18.21
CA THR A 196 14.39 -14.78 18.25
C THR A 196 15.75 -14.85 17.55
N SER A 197 16.80 -14.94 18.36
CA SER A 197 18.20 -15.15 17.98
C SER A 197 18.41 -16.43 17.20
#